data_AF-A0A536J1I1-F1
#
_entry.id   AF-A0A536J1I1-F1
#
_cell.length_a   1.000
_cell.length_b   1.000
_cell.length_c   1.000
_cell.angle_alpha   90.00
_cell.angle_beta   90.00
_cell.angle_gamma   90.00
#
_symmetry.space_group_name_H-M   'P 1'
#
loop_
_entity.id
_entity.type
_entity.pdbx_description
1 polymer ?
#
loop_
_entity_poly.entity_id
_entity_poly.type
_entity_poly.pdbx_seq_one_letter_code
_entity_poly.pdbx_strand_id
1 'polypeptide(L)'
;MQEKSEEQIVSRLLELENDGQAERRVQLTGERFLSLLHDPDNGRSYILRHGLDDTEGAEIPEGTEFFEYPTPDEAQRAFDQLLGESSRAGEVVEEDSTEDIGDSESGGAEVRDRYADIDEDELTQEPTIREEEEP
;
A
#
# COMPACT_ATOMS: atom_id res chain seq x y z
N MET A 1 -29.56 12.22 -21.23
CA MET A 1 -28.74 11.52 -20.24
C MET A 1 -28.68 12.45 -19.05
N GLN A 2 -29.06 12.02 -17.85
CA GLN A 2 -28.97 12.89 -16.69
C GLN A 2 -27.51 12.92 -16.26
N GLU A 3 -26.86 14.07 -16.42
CA GLU A 3 -25.61 14.36 -15.75
C GLU A 3 -25.87 14.19 -14.25
N LYS A 4 -25.23 13.19 -13.62
CA LYS A 4 -25.29 13.05 -12.17
C LYS A 4 -24.74 14.34 -11.58
N SER A 5 -25.44 14.94 -10.63
CA SER A 5 -24.90 16.08 -9.89
C SER A 5 -23.58 15.65 -9.23
N GLU A 6 -22.61 16.56 -9.13
CA GLU A 6 -21.31 16.31 -8.51
C GLU A 6 -21.48 15.69 -7.10
N GLU A 7 -22.46 16.16 -6.34
CA GLU A 7 -22.85 15.61 -5.03
C GLU A 7 -23.23 14.12 -5.10
N GLN A 8 -23.98 13.70 -6.13
CA GLN A 8 -24.37 12.30 -6.32
C GLN A 8 -23.18 11.41 -6.68
N ILE A 9 -22.19 11.97 -7.39
CA ILE A 9 -20.94 11.25 -7.68
C ILE A 9 -20.15 11.10 -6.38
N VAL A 10 -19.97 12.18 -5.63
CA VAL A 10 -19.22 12.16 -4.36
C VAL A 10 -19.86 11.21 -3.34
N SER A 11 -21.18 11.28 -3.11
CA SER A 11 -21.87 10.35 -2.21
C SER A 11 -21.59 8.89 -2.58
N ARG A 12 -21.67 8.56 -3.88
CA ARG A 12 -21.38 7.20 -4.34
C ARG A 12 -19.92 6.80 -4.14
N LEU A 13 -18.97 7.72 -4.33
CA LEU A 13 -17.55 7.43 -4.10
C LEU A 13 -17.27 7.19 -2.61
N LEU A 14 -17.90 7.96 -1.72
CA LEU A 14 -17.83 7.74 -0.27
C LEU A 14 -18.45 6.40 0.11
N GLU A 15 -19.58 6.02 -0.48
CA GLU A 15 -20.18 4.69 -0.27
C GLU A 15 -19.24 3.56 -0.71
N LEU A 16 -18.62 3.68 -1.89
CA LEU A 16 -17.65 2.70 -2.40
C LEU A 16 -16.41 2.59 -1.49
N GLU A 17 -15.91 3.71 -0.98
CA GLU A 17 -14.81 3.70 -0.01
C GLU A 17 -15.23 2.97 1.28
N ASN A 18 -16.40 3.30 1.84
CA ASN A 18 -16.90 2.70 3.08
C ASN A 18 -17.19 1.20 2.94
N ASP A 19 -17.57 0.75 1.75
CA ASP A 19 -17.75 -0.68 1.41
C ASP A 19 -16.40 -1.41 1.16
N GLY A 20 -15.26 -0.72 1.29
CA GLY A 20 -13.94 -1.29 1.08
C GLY A 20 -13.61 -1.58 -0.39
N GLN A 21 -14.31 -0.93 -1.33
CA GLN A 21 -14.06 -1.05 -2.78
C GLN A 21 -12.97 -0.10 -3.28
N ALA A 22 -12.32 0.66 -2.39
CA ALA A 22 -11.16 1.46 -2.75
C ALA A 22 -9.96 0.54 -3.04
N GLU A 23 -9.35 0.71 -4.22
CA GLU A 23 -8.15 -0.05 -4.61
C GLU A 23 -6.95 0.35 -3.75
N ARG A 24 -6.86 1.64 -3.42
CA ARG A 24 -5.86 2.20 -2.49
C ARG A 24 -6.48 3.32 -1.70
N ARG A 25 -6.06 3.45 -0.46
CA ARG A 25 -6.42 4.55 0.43
C ARG A 25 -5.17 4.96 1.19
N VAL A 26 -4.91 6.26 1.23
CA VAL A 26 -3.77 6.84 1.96
C VAL A 26 -4.29 7.95 2.86
N GLN A 27 -3.87 7.93 4.12
CA GLN A 27 -4.16 9.00 5.05
C GLN A 27 -3.19 10.16 4.84
N LEU A 28 -3.76 11.35 4.74
CA LEU A 28 -3.05 12.63 4.71
C LEU A 28 -3.17 13.33 6.08
N THR A 29 -2.23 14.22 6.35
CA THR A 29 -2.21 15.06 7.55
C THR A 29 -3.45 15.96 7.62
N GLY A 30 -3.86 16.30 8.83
CA GLY A 30 -5.04 17.11 9.05
C GLY A 30 -6.33 16.37 8.69
N GLU A 31 -6.38 15.08 9.03
CA GLU A 31 -7.60 14.27 8.96
C GLU A 31 -8.18 14.21 7.55
N ARG A 32 -7.30 14.11 6.55
CA ARG A 32 -7.67 14.01 5.13
C ARG A 32 -7.29 12.65 4.59
N PHE A 33 -7.95 12.22 3.53
CA PHE A 33 -7.72 10.95 2.87
C PHE A 33 -7.64 11.14 1.36
N LEU A 34 -6.80 10.33 0.73
CA LEU A 34 -6.70 10.21 -0.72
C LEU A 34 -6.97 8.76 -1.11
N SER A 35 -8.02 8.54 -1.88
CA SER A 35 -8.51 7.21 -2.25
C SER A 35 -8.58 7.05 -3.76
N LEU A 36 -8.16 5.90 -4.25
CA LEU A 36 -8.31 5.47 -5.65
C LEU A 36 -9.45 4.46 -5.72
N LEU A 37 -10.48 4.78 -6.52
CA LEU A 37 -11.68 3.96 -6.67
C LEU A 37 -11.94 3.64 -8.14
N HIS A 38 -12.45 2.45 -8.40
CA HIS A 38 -12.95 2.05 -9.70
C HIS A 38 -14.46 1.81 -9.62
N ASP A 39 -15.25 2.52 -10.42
CA ASP A 39 -16.69 2.32 -10.49
C ASP A 39 -17.02 1.32 -11.60
N PRO A 40 -17.43 0.08 -11.26
CA PRO A 40 -17.71 -0.96 -12.25
C PRO A 40 -18.99 -0.68 -13.06
N ASP A 41 -19.91 0.14 -12.54
CA ASP A 41 -21.16 0.50 -13.20
C ASP A 41 -20.93 1.36 -14.45
N ASN A 42 -20.06 2.36 -14.34
CA ASN A 42 -19.76 3.29 -15.44
C ASN A 42 -18.42 2.99 -16.13
N GLY A 43 -17.62 2.07 -15.57
CA GLY A 43 -16.28 1.73 -16.07
C GLY A 43 -15.28 2.88 -15.92
N ARG A 44 -15.53 3.80 -15.00
CA ARG A 44 -14.73 5.00 -14.74
C ARG A 44 -13.90 4.81 -13.49
N SER A 45 -12.76 5.49 -13.43
CA SER A 45 -11.90 5.47 -12.25
C SER A 45 -11.83 6.87 -11.66
N TYR A 46 -11.81 6.94 -10.34
CA TYR A 46 -11.93 8.17 -9.60
C TYR A 46 -10.82 8.26 -8.56
N ILE A 47 -10.29 9.47 -8.39
CA ILE A 47 -9.48 9.80 -7.22
C ILE A 47 -10.36 10.67 -6.35
N LEU A 48 -10.58 10.25 -5.11
CA LEU A 48 -11.34 10.98 -4.11
C LEU A 48 -10.38 11.56 -3.07
N ARG A 49 -10.48 12.87 -2.83
CA ARG A 49 -9.83 13.54 -1.71
C ARG A 49 -10.91 14.08 -0.80
N HIS A 50 -10.95 13.64 0.45
CA HIS A 50 -11.96 14.12 1.40
C HIS A 50 -11.36 14.29 2.80
N GLY A 51 -12.00 15.14 3.61
CA GLY A 51 -11.73 15.22 5.04
C GLY A 51 -12.37 14.06 5.80
N LEU A 52 -12.08 13.98 7.09
CA LEU A 52 -12.74 13.05 8.00
C LEU A 52 -14.25 13.29 7.95
N ASP A 53 -14.98 12.20 7.77
CA ASP A 53 -16.42 12.20 7.83
C ASP A 53 -16.86 11.95 9.27
N ASP A 54 -17.23 13.01 9.99
CA ASP A 54 -17.84 12.93 11.33
C ASP A 54 -19.32 12.52 11.28
N THR A 55 -19.90 12.41 10.07
CA THR A 55 -21.35 12.26 9.87
C THR A 55 -21.79 10.84 9.52
N GLU A 56 -20.88 9.88 9.53
CA GLU A 56 -21.15 8.46 9.20
C GLU A 56 -21.86 8.30 7.83
N GLY A 57 -21.47 9.11 6.85
CA GLY A 57 -21.99 9.13 5.49
C GLY A 57 -23.30 9.90 5.33
N ALA A 58 -23.76 10.63 6.36
CA ALA A 58 -24.96 11.46 6.25
C ALA A 58 -24.74 12.74 5.42
N GLU A 59 -23.52 13.29 5.43
CA GLU A 59 -23.14 14.52 4.73
C GLU A 59 -21.80 14.34 4.01
N ILE A 60 -21.57 15.17 2.99
CA ILE A 60 -20.29 15.18 2.28
C ILE A 60 -19.30 16.06 3.08
N PRO A 61 -18.10 15.55 3.44
CA PRO A 61 -17.11 16.35 4.16
C PRO A 61 -16.74 17.63 3.40
N GLU A 62 -16.49 18.71 4.14
CA GLU A 62 -16.06 19.97 3.53
C GLU A 62 -14.71 19.82 2.82
N GLY A 63 -14.58 20.46 1.65
CA GLY A 63 -13.36 20.36 0.84
C GLY A 63 -13.18 19.00 0.16
N THR A 64 -14.26 18.22 0.02
CA THR A 64 -14.24 16.99 -0.80
C THR A 64 -14.07 17.34 -2.27
N GLU A 65 -13.06 16.74 -2.88
CA GLU A 65 -12.70 16.90 -4.29
C GLU A 65 -12.60 15.53 -4.93
N PHE A 66 -13.06 15.41 -6.17
CA PHE A 66 -12.89 14.20 -6.95
C PHE A 66 -12.35 14.50 -8.35
N PHE A 67 -11.58 13.56 -8.87
CA PHE A 67 -11.02 13.61 -10.21
C PHE A 67 -11.46 12.37 -10.97
N GLU A 68 -12.18 12.57 -12.09
CA GLU A 68 -12.62 11.47 -12.95
C GLU A 68 -11.59 11.18 -14.04
N TYR A 69 -11.32 9.89 -14.25
CA TYR A 69 -10.50 9.38 -15.33
C TYR A 69 -11.23 8.30 -16.12
N PRO A 70 -11.01 8.22 -17.44
CA PRO A 70 -11.67 7.25 -18.30
C PRO A 70 -11.11 5.82 -18.13
N THR A 71 -9.89 5.68 -17.59
CA THR A 71 -9.22 4.39 -17.43
C THR A 71 -8.56 4.25 -16.06
N PRO A 72 -8.45 3.02 -15.52
CA PRO A 72 -7.76 2.78 -14.25
C PRO A 72 -6.27 3.13 -14.33
N ASP A 73 -5.61 2.87 -15.47
CA ASP A 73 -4.21 3.24 -15.69
C ASP A 73 -3.96 4.74 -15.56
N GLU A 74 -4.85 5.58 -16.10
CA GLU A 74 -4.72 7.04 -15.99
C GLU A 74 -4.97 7.51 -14.56
N ALA A 75 -6.00 6.99 -13.89
CA ALA A 75 -6.27 7.29 -12.50
C ALA A 75 -5.10 6.87 -11.59
N GLN A 76 -4.53 5.70 -11.82
CA GLN A 76 -3.41 5.18 -11.03
C GLN A 76 -2.17 6.06 -11.15
N ARG A 77 -1.83 6.54 -12.35
CA ARG A 77 -0.70 7.45 -12.57
C ARG A 77 -0.93 8.82 -11.95
N ALA A 78 -2.15 9.34 -12.06
CA ALA A 78 -2.50 10.61 -11.43
C ALA A 78 -2.50 10.50 -9.90
N PHE A 79 -2.98 9.38 -9.36
CA PHE A 79 -2.93 9.09 -7.93
C PHE A 79 -1.50 9.06 -7.42
N ASP A 80 -0.59 8.36 -8.11
CA ASP A 80 0.82 8.29 -7.74
C ASP A 80 1.50 9.67 -7.79
N GLN A 81 1.15 10.49 -8.79
CA GLN A 81 1.62 11.87 -8.86
C GLN A 81 1.15 12.70 -7.66
N LEU A 82 -0.15 12.69 -7.37
CA LEU A 82 -0.73 13.43 -6.24
C LEU A 82 -0.15 12.96 -4.91
N LEU A 83 -0.02 11.65 -4.73
CA LEU A 83 0.59 11.06 -3.54
C LEU A 83 2.06 11.48 -3.41
N GLY A 84 2.83 11.46 -4.50
CA GLY A 84 4.21 11.93 -4.51
C GLY A 84 4.37 13.41 -4.20
N GLU A 85 3.42 14.25 -4.65
CA GLU A 85 3.36 15.67 -4.30
C GLU A 85 3.06 15.87 -2.80
N SER A 86 2.05 15.17 -2.27
CA SER A 86 1.71 15.21 -0.84
C SER A 86 2.84 14.66 0.02
N SER A 87 3.52 13.60 -0.41
CA SER A 87 4.67 13.03 0.31
C SER A 87 5.82 14.03 0.39
N ARG A 88 6.16 14.69 -0.74
CA ARG A 88 7.18 15.75 -0.76
C ARG A 88 6.80 16.97 0.06
N ALA A 89 5.50 17.25 0.19
CA ALA A 89 4.98 18.30 1.06
C ALA A 89 4.96 17.92 2.55
N GLY A 90 5.22 16.66 2.89
CA GLY A 90 5.10 16.14 4.26
C GLY A 90 3.65 16.01 4.72
N GLU A 91 2.70 15.94 3.78
CA GLU A 91 1.27 15.79 4.05
C GLU A 91 0.82 14.33 4.09
N VAL A 92 1.66 13.35 3.74
CA VAL A 92 1.30 11.93 3.86
C VAL A 92 1.58 11.49 5.28
N VAL A 93 0.56 10.95 5.96
CA VAL A 93 0.79 10.25 7.22
C VAL A 93 1.37 8.90 6.84
N GLU A 94 2.68 8.74 7.06
CA GLU A 94 3.33 7.45 6.92
C GLU A 94 2.66 6.50 7.91
N GLU A 95 1.87 5.56 7.39
CA GLU A 95 1.26 4.49 8.18
C GLU A 95 2.41 3.57 8.62
N ASP A 96 3.04 3.91 9.76
CA ASP A 96 4.06 3.17 10.49
C ASP A 96 4.83 2.16 9.62
N SER A 97 5.89 2.64 8.95
CA SER A 97 6.88 1.79 8.31
C SER A 97 7.43 0.79 9.33
N THR A 98 6.83 -0.39 9.45
CA THR A 98 7.48 -1.56 10.02
C THR A 98 8.49 -2.15 9.03
N GLU A 99 9.27 -1.29 8.38
CA GLU A 99 10.40 -1.71 7.57
C GLU A 99 11.59 -0.81 7.86
N ASP A 100 12.12 -1.00 9.07
CA ASP A 100 13.56 -0.97 9.34
C ASP A 100 14.27 -1.95 8.40
N ILE A 101 14.38 -1.63 7.12
CA ILE A 101 15.34 -2.26 6.21
C ILE A 101 16.18 -1.14 5.59
N GLY A 102 17.11 -0.68 6.43
CA GLY A 102 18.48 -0.36 6.07
C GLY A 102 18.69 0.41 4.77
N ASP A 103 18.67 1.74 4.88
CA ASP A 103 19.60 2.55 4.09
C ASP A 103 21.01 2.23 4.58
N SER A 104 21.57 1.13 4.09
CA SER A 104 22.98 0.79 4.24
C SER A 104 23.64 0.95 2.90
N GLU A 105 24.23 2.14 2.73
CA GLU A 105 25.26 2.47 1.76
C GLU A 105 26.25 1.29 1.61
N SER A 106 26.03 0.42 0.62
CA SER A 106 27.01 -0.61 0.26
C SER A 106 28.09 0.02 -0.60
N GLY A 107 28.95 0.81 0.04
CA GLY A 107 30.23 1.22 -0.49
C GLY A 107 31.12 -0.01 -0.68
N GLY A 108 31.38 -0.36 -1.93
CA GLY A 108 32.22 -1.48 -2.30
C GLY A 108 33.63 -1.37 -1.71
N ALA A 109 34.01 -2.37 -0.94
CA ALA A 109 35.41 -2.69 -0.64
C ALA A 109 35.52 -4.21 -0.43
N GLU A 110 35.78 -4.93 -1.51
CA GLU A 110 36.21 -6.33 -1.52
C GLU A 110 37.54 -6.47 -0.75
N VAL A 111 37.49 -6.95 0.49
CA VAL A 111 38.69 -7.21 1.30
C VAL A 111 39.06 -8.69 1.22
N ARG A 112 39.77 -9.03 0.14
CA ARG A 112 40.91 -9.96 0.07
C ARG A 112 40.95 -11.11 1.09
N ASP A 113 40.52 -12.30 0.66
CA ASP A 113 40.76 -13.57 1.35
C ASP A 113 42.26 -13.80 1.61
N ARG A 114 42.60 -13.94 2.88
CA ARG A 114 43.88 -14.49 3.32
C ARG A 114 43.63 -15.51 4.42
N TYR A 115 43.79 -16.78 4.03
CA TYR A 115 44.13 -17.94 4.83
C TYR A 115 43.11 -18.42 5.87
N ALA A 116 42.53 -19.59 5.60
CA ALA A 116 42.27 -20.60 6.63
C ALA A 116 42.51 -21.98 5.99
N ASP A 117 43.78 -22.38 6.01
CA ASP A 117 44.20 -23.78 6.01
C ASP A 117 43.81 -24.33 7.39
N ILE A 118 42.93 -25.34 7.45
CA ILE A 118 42.89 -26.38 8.48
C ILE A 118 42.03 -27.53 7.92
N ASP A 119 42.78 -28.52 7.49
CA ASP A 119 42.46 -29.91 7.22
C ASP A 119 41.99 -30.58 8.52
N GLU A 120 40.78 -31.17 8.55
CA GLU A 120 40.49 -32.39 9.33
C GLU A 120 39.18 -33.02 8.83
N ASP A 121 39.30 -33.95 7.88
CA ASP A 121 38.23 -34.85 7.46
C ASP A 121 38.40 -36.23 8.10
N GLU A 122 37.26 -36.91 8.29
CA GLU A 122 37.07 -38.33 8.57
C GLU A 122 37.40 -38.89 9.97
N LEU A 123 36.34 -39.24 10.72
CA LEU A 123 36.09 -40.56 11.35
C LEU A 123 34.97 -40.47 12.41
N THR A 124 33.81 -41.08 12.15
CA THR A 124 33.29 -42.24 12.93
C THR A 124 31.86 -42.62 12.53
N GLN A 125 31.82 -43.76 11.83
CA GLN A 125 30.84 -44.84 11.77
C GLN A 125 29.54 -44.73 12.61
N GLU A 126 28.43 -44.89 11.90
CA GLU A 126 27.05 -45.07 12.35
C GLU A 126 26.89 -46.27 13.31
N PRO A 127 26.37 -46.08 14.54
CA PRO A 127 25.93 -47.19 15.37
C PRO A 127 24.44 -47.48 15.16
N THR A 128 24.17 -48.75 14.86
CA THR A 128 22.86 -49.40 14.83
C THR A 128 22.03 -49.15 16.10
N ILE A 129 20.73 -48.86 15.95
CA ILE A 129 19.73 -49.25 16.93
C ILE A 129 18.62 -50.04 16.24
N ARG A 130 18.49 -51.30 16.64
CA ARG A 130 17.34 -52.20 16.47
C ARG A 130 16.70 -52.33 17.85
N GLU A 131 15.41 -52.07 17.95
CA GLU A 131 14.43 -52.48 18.98
C GLU A 131 13.07 -52.13 18.32
N GLU A 132 12.30 -53.04 17.71
CA GLU A 132 11.44 -54.14 18.21
C GLU A 132 10.16 -53.66 18.95
N GLU A 133 9.04 -54.37 18.72
CA GLU A 133 7.68 -54.27 19.32
C GLU A 133 6.64 -53.38 18.58
N GLU A 134 5.40 -53.75 18.19
CA GLU A 134 4.46 -54.92 18.16
C GLU A 134 3.23 -54.48 17.30
N PRO A 135 2.13 -55.24 17.07
CA PRO A 135 1.68 -56.55 17.58
C PRO A 135 1.49 -57.67 16.54
#